data_AF-A0AAE2SFQ6-F1
#
_entry.id   AF-A0AAE2SFQ6-F1
#
_cell.length_a   1.000
_cell.length_b   1.000
_cell.length_c   1.000
_cell.angle_alpha   90.00
_cell.angle_beta   90.00
_cell.angle_gamma   90.00
#
_symmetry.space_group_name_H-M   'P 1'
#
loop_
_entity.id
_entity.type
_entity.pdbx_description
1 polymer ?
#
loop_
_entity_poly.entity_id
_entity_poly.type
_entity_poly.pdbx_seq_one_letter_code
_entity_poly.pdbx_strand_id
1 'polypeptide(L)'
;MKRRVETITFDGGTLEYSVTGKGTPILVMHGGHSNCYEEFGYTALIEQGYSIITPSRPGYGRTSKEIGKSLANACRFYVKLLDHLQIESVHVIAISAGGPSGICFASHYPERVNTLTLQSAVTKEWLTPKDTEYKLGEILFRPPVEKWIWKLISSLNNAFPRLMFRAMSPQFSTLPFQRIKSLMNEKDIEAFRKMNSRQRSGEGFLIDLSQTAAVSLKDLQAIICPVLIMQSVYDGLVDLSHAHHAKEHIRGAVLCLLHSWGHLIWLGKEAAETGSILLGFLES
;
A
#
# COMPACT_ATOMS: atom_id res chain seq x y z
N MET A 1 19.81 -6.56 2.96
CA MET A 1 19.46 -6.51 4.40
C MET A 1 18.50 -7.65 4.72
N LYS A 2 18.59 -8.26 5.92
CA LYS A 2 17.76 -9.43 6.28
C LYS A 2 16.39 -8.95 6.79
N ARG A 3 15.32 -9.31 6.08
CA ARG A 3 13.94 -9.14 6.55
C ARG A 3 13.64 -10.21 7.61
N ARG A 4 13.05 -9.80 8.73
CA ARG A 4 12.46 -10.71 9.72
C ARG A 4 10.95 -10.75 9.50
N VAL A 5 10.37 -11.94 9.42
CA VAL A 5 8.91 -12.12 9.29
C VAL A 5 8.44 -12.94 10.47
N GLU A 6 7.46 -12.41 11.19
CA GLU A 6 6.96 -12.96 12.44
C GLU A 6 5.44 -12.88 12.50
N THR A 7 4.87 -13.60 13.45
CA THR A 7 3.45 -13.54 13.78
C THR A 7 3.29 -13.24 15.25
N ILE A 8 2.31 -12.42 15.58
CA ILE A 8 1.86 -12.17 16.95
C ILE A 8 0.38 -12.53 17.06
N THR A 9 -0.04 -13.03 18.21
CA THR A 9 -1.43 -13.39 18.47
C THR A 9 -1.94 -12.63 19.67
N PHE A 10 -3.05 -11.91 19.49
CA PHE A 10 -3.73 -11.15 20.52
C PHE A 10 -5.24 -11.34 20.37
N ASP A 11 -5.97 -11.49 21.49
CA ASP A 11 -7.43 -11.64 21.52
C ASP A 11 -7.96 -12.71 20.54
N GLY A 12 -7.20 -13.79 20.32
CA GLY A 12 -7.54 -14.86 19.39
C GLY A 12 -7.36 -14.53 17.90
N GLY A 13 -6.84 -13.35 17.54
CA GLY A 13 -6.46 -12.98 16.18
C GLY A 13 -4.94 -13.02 15.99
N THR A 14 -4.49 -13.56 14.86
CA THR A 14 -3.06 -13.58 14.48
C THR A 14 -2.77 -12.47 13.48
N LEU A 15 -1.71 -11.70 13.71
CA LEU A 15 -1.19 -10.70 12.77
C LEU A 15 0.22 -11.11 12.33
N GLU A 16 0.39 -11.29 11.03
CA GLU A 16 1.70 -11.47 10.40
C GLU A 16 2.30 -10.10 10.06
N TYR A 17 3.59 -9.94 10.27
CA TYR A 17 4.29 -8.71 9.92
C TYR A 17 5.74 -9.00 9.57
N SER A 18 6.37 -8.02 8.90
CA SER A 18 7.80 -8.03 8.67
C SER A 18 8.46 -6.78 9.23
N VAL A 19 9.74 -6.90 9.55
CA VAL A 19 10.63 -5.80 9.94
C VAL A 19 11.88 -5.88 9.08
N THR A 20 12.23 -4.76 8.43
CA THR A 20 13.45 -4.61 7.63
C THR A 20 14.13 -3.28 7.94
N GLY A 21 15.41 -3.31 8.29
CA GLY A 21 16.15 -2.11 8.69
C GLY A 21 16.28 -1.98 10.20
N LYS A 22 16.84 -0.85 10.64
CA LYS A 22 17.04 -0.47 12.04
C LYS A 22 17.00 1.06 12.12
N GLY A 23 16.44 1.59 13.21
CA GLY A 23 16.32 3.03 13.47
C GLY A 23 14.87 3.50 13.44
N THR A 24 14.61 4.68 12.88
CA THR A 24 13.32 5.37 12.98
C THR A 24 12.19 4.53 12.34
N PRO A 25 11.12 4.17 13.07
CA PRO A 25 10.14 3.21 12.59
C PRO A 25 9.14 3.83 11.61
N ILE A 26 8.91 3.12 10.51
CA ILE A 26 7.87 3.40 9.52
C ILE A 26 6.91 2.22 9.44
N LEU A 27 5.64 2.45 9.73
CA LEU A 27 4.57 1.48 9.55
C LEU A 27 3.98 1.61 8.14
N VAL A 28 4.08 0.56 7.33
CA VAL A 28 3.61 0.56 5.94
C VAL A 28 2.33 -0.24 5.78
N MET A 29 1.25 0.43 5.40
CA MET A 29 -0.03 -0.18 5.03
C MET A 29 -0.04 -0.46 3.53
N HIS A 30 0.20 -1.72 3.16
CA HIS A 30 0.30 -2.15 1.76
C HIS A 30 -1.02 -2.04 0.99
N GLY A 31 -0.96 -1.99 -0.34
CA GLY A 31 -2.13 -1.98 -1.22
C GLY A 31 -2.86 -3.34 -1.35
N GLY A 32 -3.75 -3.44 -2.33
CA GLY A 32 -4.45 -4.70 -2.63
C GLY A 32 -3.48 -5.79 -3.11
N HIS A 33 -3.85 -7.06 -2.90
CA HIS A 33 -3.08 -8.24 -3.34
C HIS A 33 -1.67 -8.39 -2.75
N SER A 34 -1.24 -7.49 -1.86
CA SER A 34 0.11 -7.45 -1.28
C SER A 34 0.13 -8.06 0.13
N ASN A 35 1.29 -8.04 0.78
CA ASN A 35 1.52 -8.57 2.14
C ASN A 35 2.87 -8.06 2.69
N CYS A 36 3.24 -8.52 3.89
CA CYS A 36 4.49 -8.14 4.55
C CYS A 36 5.79 -8.50 3.81
N TYR A 37 5.75 -9.25 2.69
CA TYR A 37 6.92 -9.59 1.90
C TYR A 37 7.24 -8.55 0.80
N GLU A 38 6.42 -7.53 0.63
CA GLU A 38 6.67 -6.49 -0.36
C GLU A 38 7.79 -5.51 0.06
N GLU A 39 8.51 -4.97 -0.91
CA GLU A 39 9.72 -4.16 -0.71
C GLU A 39 9.51 -2.67 -1.02
N PHE A 40 8.51 -2.31 -1.84
CA PHE A 40 8.09 -0.94 -2.15
C PHE A 40 9.20 0.04 -2.60
N GLY A 41 10.38 -0.46 -3.00
CA GLY A 41 11.52 0.39 -3.37
C GLY A 41 12.18 1.13 -2.20
N TYR A 42 11.88 0.83 -0.94
CA TYR A 42 12.36 1.58 0.23
C TYR A 42 13.78 1.26 0.70
N THR A 43 14.65 0.77 -0.20
CA THR A 43 16.05 0.50 0.17
C THR A 43 16.77 1.76 0.62
N ALA A 44 16.53 2.89 -0.06
CA ALA A 44 17.12 4.17 0.30
C ALA A 44 16.70 4.64 1.71
N LEU A 45 15.43 4.47 2.10
CA LEU A 45 14.99 4.79 3.46
C LEU A 45 15.72 3.93 4.49
N ILE A 46 15.88 2.64 4.23
CA ILE A 46 16.57 1.75 5.16
C ILE A 46 18.06 2.14 5.29
N GLU A 47 18.69 2.53 4.19
CA GLU A 47 20.08 3.04 4.19
C GLU A 47 20.23 4.37 4.95
N GLN A 48 19.17 5.18 5.03
CA GLN A 48 19.10 6.40 5.85
C GLN A 48 18.71 6.15 7.31
N GLY A 49 18.70 4.89 7.76
CA GLY A 49 18.45 4.56 9.17
C GLY A 49 16.97 4.47 9.55
N TYR A 50 16.09 4.20 8.59
CA TYR A 50 14.69 3.84 8.89
C TYR A 50 14.51 2.33 9.07
N SER A 51 13.53 1.96 9.90
CA SER A 51 13.07 0.59 10.10
C SER A 51 11.67 0.42 9.52
N ILE A 52 11.55 -0.33 8.43
CA ILE A 52 10.27 -0.57 7.75
C ILE A 52 9.56 -1.74 8.42
N ILE A 53 8.37 -1.46 8.95
CA ILE A 53 7.47 -2.42 9.58
C ILE A 53 6.25 -2.57 8.68
N THR A 54 6.00 -3.76 8.16
CA THR A 54 4.88 -4.00 7.25
C THR A 54 4.02 -5.15 7.79
N PRO A 55 2.85 -4.87 8.38
CA PRO A 55 1.87 -5.92 8.65
C PRO A 55 1.29 -6.45 7.35
N SER A 56 1.07 -7.76 7.24
CA SER A 56 0.08 -8.30 6.32
C SER A 56 -1.30 -7.86 6.83
N ARG A 57 -2.04 -7.09 6.04
CA ARG A 57 -3.37 -6.60 6.42
C ARG A 57 -4.37 -7.77 6.61
N PRO A 58 -5.53 -7.56 7.25
CA PRO A 58 -6.48 -8.63 7.52
C PRO A 58 -6.83 -9.46 6.28
N GLY A 59 -6.81 -10.79 6.43
CA GLY A 59 -7.11 -11.73 5.34
C GLY A 59 -5.98 -11.93 4.33
N TYR A 60 -4.87 -11.19 4.46
CA TYR A 60 -3.64 -11.38 3.68
C TYR A 60 -2.60 -12.19 4.47
N GLY A 61 -1.77 -12.95 3.75
CA GLY A 61 -0.68 -13.71 4.34
C GLY A 61 -1.17 -14.68 5.43
N ARG A 62 -0.59 -14.59 6.62
CA ARG A 62 -1.02 -15.37 7.80
C ARG A 62 -1.88 -14.56 8.78
N THR A 63 -2.33 -13.37 8.40
CA THR A 63 -3.17 -12.52 9.25
C THR A 63 -4.62 -12.98 9.21
N SER A 64 -5.21 -13.20 10.38
CA SER A 64 -6.62 -13.58 10.55
C SER A 64 -7.57 -12.58 9.89
N LYS A 65 -8.52 -13.06 9.08
CA LYS A 65 -9.53 -12.20 8.43
C LYS A 65 -10.46 -11.49 9.42
N GLU A 66 -10.67 -12.08 10.59
CA GLU A 66 -11.53 -11.60 11.67
C GLU A 66 -11.02 -10.29 12.26
N ILE A 67 -9.72 -10.00 12.12
CA ILE A 67 -9.14 -8.71 12.46
C ILE A 67 -9.76 -7.61 11.57
N GLY A 68 -10.13 -7.95 10.33
CA GLY A 68 -10.72 -7.07 9.34
C GLY A 68 -12.23 -6.90 9.43
N LYS A 69 -12.89 -7.30 10.54
CA LYS A 69 -14.32 -6.99 10.75
C LYS A 69 -14.62 -5.49 10.67
N SER A 70 -13.66 -4.64 11.01
CA SER A 70 -13.69 -3.19 10.78
C SER A 70 -12.26 -2.64 10.73
N LEU A 71 -12.09 -1.48 10.10
CA LEU A 71 -10.80 -0.77 10.10
C LEU A 71 -10.32 -0.44 11.51
N ALA A 72 -11.22 -0.01 12.40
CA ALA A 72 -10.91 0.28 13.80
C ALA A 72 -10.37 -0.95 14.54
N ASN A 73 -10.95 -2.14 14.28
CA ASN A 73 -10.47 -3.37 14.86
C ASN A 73 -9.07 -3.72 14.32
N ALA A 74 -8.81 -3.54 13.02
CA ALA A 74 -7.48 -3.72 12.45
C ALA A 74 -6.45 -2.75 13.06
N CYS A 75 -6.81 -1.48 13.23
CA CYS A 75 -5.95 -0.47 13.85
C CYS A 75 -5.56 -0.81 15.29
N ARG A 76 -6.48 -1.40 16.08
CA ARG A 76 -6.15 -1.92 17.42
C ARG A 76 -5.04 -2.97 17.39
N PHE A 77 -5.03 -3.84 16.38
CA PHE A 77 -3.96 -4.84 16.21
C PHE A 77 -2.63 -4.20 15.78
N TYR A 78 -2.66 -3.12 14.99
CA TYR A 78 -1.45 -2.35 14.67
C TYR A 78 -0.87 -1.66 15.91
N VAL A 79 -1.71 -1.10 16.77
CA VAL A 79 -1.27 -0.57 18.08
C VAL A 79 -0.59 -1.66 18.91
N LYS A 80 -1.22 -2.84 19.04
CA LYS A 80 -0.63 -3.98 19.77
C LYS A 80 0.69 -4.47 19.16
N LEU A 81 0.83 -4.39 17.83
CA LEU A 81 2.09 -4.66 17.15
C LEU A 81 3.17 -3.67 17.57
N LEU A 82 2.87 -2.37 17.58
CA LEU A 82 3.82 -1.35 18.03
C LEU A 82 4.20 -1.54 19.50
N ASP A 83 3.24 -1.84 20.37
CA ASP A 83 3.50 -2.11 21.79
C ASP A 83 4.39 -3.36 21.98
N HIS A 84 4.13 -4.42 21.22
CA HIS A 84 4.95 -5.64 21.22
C HIS A 84 6.39 -5.36 20.77
N LEU A 85 6.57 -4.47 19.79
CA LEU A 85 7.87 -4.04 19.30
C LEU A 85 8.50 -2.93 20.17
N GLN A 86 7.82 -2.49 21.23
CA GLN A 86 8.23 -1.41 22.13
C GLN A 86 8.45 -0.08 21.39
N ILE A 87 7.54 0.24 20.48
CA ILE A 87 7.55 1.45 19.65
C ILE A 87 6.43 2.39 20.09
N GLU A 88 6.81 3.57 20.57
CA GLU A 88 5.85 4.58 21.02
C GLU A 88 5.13 5.26 19.86
N SER A 89 5.83 5.67 18.80
CA SER A 89 5.22 6.31 17.62
C SER A 89 5.95 5.94 16.33
N VAL A 90 5.26 6.10 15.20
CA VAL A 90 5.77 5.75 13.87
C VAL A 90 5.45 6.81 12.83
N HIS A 91 6.25 6.88 11.77
CA HIS A 91 5.74 7.42 10.51
C HIS A 91 4.85 6.37 9.84
N VAL A 92 3.79 6.80 9.16
CA VAL A 92 2.87 5.90 8.46
C VAL A 92 2.98 6.15 6.97
N ILE A 93 3.14 5.10 6.18
CA ILE A 93 2.97 5.15 4.73
C ILE A 93 1.81 4.24 4.34
N ALA A 94 0.77 4.79 3.72
CA ALA A 94 -0.37 4.03 3.25
C ALA A 94 -0.48 4.09 1.73
N ILE A 95 -0.54 2.92 1.11
CA ILE A 95 -0.39 2.76 -0.34
C ILE A 95 -1.69 2.20 -0.92
N SER A 96 -2.27 2.84 -1.94
CA SER A 96 -3.43 2.29 -2.66
C SER A 96 -4.58 1.91 -1.72
N ALA A 97 -5.07 0.67 -1.77
CA ALA A 97 -6.08 0.12 -0.85
C ALA A 97 -5.66 0.08 0.64
N GLY A 98 -4.40 0.36 0.96
CA GLY A 98 -3.94 0.59 2.34
C GLY A 98 -4.34 1.95 2.89
N GLY A 99 -4.75 2.90 2.03
CA GLY A 99 -5.20 4.25 2.39
C GLY A 99 -6.23 4.26 3.51
N PRO A 100 -7.33 3.50 3.42
CA PRO A 100 -8.34 3.43 4.48
C PRO A 100 -7.79 3.02 5.85
N SER A 101 -6.88 2.05 5.88
CA SER A 101 -6.22 1.62 7.13
C SER A 101 -5.30 2.70 7.69
N GLY A 102 -4.53 3.38 6.84
CA GLY A 102 -3.64 4.47 7.25
C GLY A 102 -4.38 5.70 7.78
N ILE A 103 -5.46 6.11 7.09
CA ILE A 103 -6.32 7.22 7.51
C ILE A 103 -6.99 6.89 8.84
N CYS A 104 -7.59 5.70 8.97
CA CYS A 104 -8.22 5.26 10.22
C CYS A 104 -7.22 5.21 11.38
N PHE A 105 -5.99 4.70 11.14
CA PHE A 105 -4.96 4.65 12.16
C PHE A 105 -4.53 6.05 12.62
N ALA A 106 -4.26 6.96 11.67
CA ALA A 106 -3.85 8.33 11.97
C ALA A 106 -4.96 9.18 12.62
N SER A 107 -6.24 8.90 12.32
CA SER A 107 -7.37 9.62 12.92
C SER A 107 -7.72 9.12 14.32
N HIS A 108 -7.56 7.82 14.61
CA HIS A 108 -7.96 7.22 15.89
C HIS A 108 -6.82 7.14 16.91
N TYR A 109 -5.56 7.14 16.45
CA TYR A 109 -4.37 7.06 17.29
C TYR A 109 -3.37 8.18 16.96
N PRO A 110 -3.79 9.46 17.01
CA PRO A 110 -2.95 10.58 16.61
C PRO A 110 -1.66 10.67 17.42
N GLU A 111 -1.65 10.20 18.67
CA GLU A 111 -0.47 10.14 19.54
C GLU A 111 0.57 9.10 19.09
N ARG A 112 0.18 8.15 18.22
CA ARG A 112 1.05 7.09 17.70
C ARG A 112 1.63 7.41 16.32
N VAL A 113 1.26 8.55 15.71
CA VAL A 113 1.61 8.89 14.33
C VAL A 113 2.40 10.19 14.24
N ASN A 114 3.67 10.08 13.86
CA ASN A 114 4.55 11.23 13.64
C ASN A 114 4.18 11.95 12.34
N THR A 115 4.02 11.21 11.24
CA THR A 115 3.58 11.73 9.93
C THR A 115 2.77 10.68 9.19
N LEU A 116 1.94 11.11 8.23
CA LEU A 116 1.22 10.22 7.30
C LEU A 116 1.60 10.55 5.86
N THR A 117 2.07 9.55 5.12
CA THR A 117 2.24 9.61 3.67
C THR A 117 1.16 8.77 2.98
N LEU A 118 0.36 9.39 2.12
CA LEU A 118 -0.62 8.75 1.27
C LEU A 118 -0.06 8.60 -0.14
N GLN A 119 0.26 7.39 -0.56
CA GLN A 119 0.82 7.11 -1.89
C GLN A 119 -0.21 6.43 -2.79
N SER A 120 -0.66 7.15 -3.83
CA SER A 120 -1.68 6.67 -4.76
C SER A 120 -2.88 6.06 -4.02
N ALA A 121 -3.27 6.66 -2.90
CA ALA A 121 -4.06 6.01 -1.85
C ALA A 121 -5.57 6.21 -2.06
N VAL A 122 -6.36 5.21 -1.66
CA VAL A 122 -7.82 5.34 -1.57
C VAL A 122 -8.20 6.18 -0.36
N THR A 123 -8.91 7.28 -0.59
CA THR A 123 -9.26 8.30 0.43
C THR A 123 -10.75 8.58 0.56
N LYS A 124 -11.56 7.96 -0.31
CA LYS A 124 -13.03 8.03 -0.38
C LYS A 124 -13.55 6.74 -1.02
N GLU A 125 -14.86 6.60 -1.20
CA GLU A 125 -15.44 5.47 -1.94
C GLU A 125 -14.72 5.27 -3.28
N TRP A 126 -14.20 4.06 -3.49
CA TRP A 126 -13.37 3.71 -4.66
C TRP A 126 -14.14 2.89 -5.69
N LEU A 127 -14.44 1.63 -5.35
CA LEU A 127 -15.24 0.73 -6.17
C LEU A 127 -16.54 0.38 -5.44
N THR A 128 -17.62 0.31 -6.20
CA THR A 128 -18.97 0.01 -5.73
C THR A 128 -19.48 -1.29 -6.36
N PRO A 129 -20.48 -1.96 -5.75
CA PRO A 129 -21.13 -3.13 -6.34
C PRO A 129 -21.79 -2.90 -7.72
N LYS A 130 -21.88 -1.64 -8.18
CA LYS A 130 -22.38 -1.32 -9.52
C LYS A 130 -21.30 -1.48 -10.59
N ASP A 131 -20.04 -1.32 -10.22
CA ASP A 131 -18.89 -1.31 -11.12
C ASP A 131 -18.55 -2.70 -11.64
N THR A 132 -18.01 -2.76 -12.85
CA THR A 132 -17.66 -4.03 -13.48
C THR A 132 -16.41 -4.63 -12.85
N GLU A 133 -15.46 -3.76 -12.54
CA GLU A 133 -14.19 -4.05 -11.88
C GLU A 133 -14.43 -4.68 -10.49
N TYR A 134 -15.38 -4.13 -9.73
CA TYR A 134 -15.79 -4.68 -8.44
C TYR A 134 -16.28 -6.12 -8.58
N LYS A 135 -17.24 -6.36 -9.48
CA LYS A 135 -17.85 -7.69 -9.70
C LYS A 135 -16.83 -8.71 -10.19
N LEU A 136 -15.98 -8.30 -11.13
CA LEU A 136 -14.89 -9.15 -11.63
C LEU A 136 -13.89 -9.46 -10.51
N GLY A 137 -13.56 -8.45 -9.70
CA GLY A 137 -12.70 -8.60 -8.53
C GLY A 137 -13.23 -9.64 -7.54
N GLU A 138 -14.52 -9.58 -7.19
CA GLU A 138 -15.14 -10.55 -6.29
C GLU A 138 -15.10 -11.99 -6.81
N ILE A 139 -15.28 -12.17 -8.13
CA ILE A 139 -15.29 -13.50 -8.75
C ILE A 139 -13.87 -14.07 -8.88
N LEU A 140 -12.93 -13.27 -9.39
CA LEU A 140 -11.58 -13.69 -9.70
C LEU A 140 -10.74 -13.88 -8.43
N PHE A 141 -10.93 -13.03 -7.42
CA PHE A 141 -10.06 -12.99 -6.25
C PHE A 141 -10.66 -13.62 -4.99
N ARG A 142 -11.68 -14.48 -5.12
CA ARG A 142 -12.11 -15.36 -4.02
C ARG A 142 -11.09 -16.46 -3.72
N PRO A 143 -10.94 -16.93 -2.46
CA PRO A 143 -9.82 -17.77 -2.01
C PRO A 143 -9.45 -19.02 -2.83
N PRO A 144 -10.39 -19.85 -3.33
CA PRO A 144 -9.97 -20.98 -4.15
C PRO A 144 -9.48 -20.53 -5.53
N VAL A 145 -10.01 -19.44 -6.09
CA VAL A 145 -9.72 -18.97 -7.44
C VAL A 145 -8.47 -18.09 -7.47
N GLU A 146 -8.34 -17.17 -6.52
CA GLU A 146 -7.23 -16.22 -6.44
C GLU A 146 -5.87 -16.92 -6.41
N LYS A 147 -5.78 -18.02 -5.66
CA LYS A 147 -4.55 -18.79 -5.52
C LYS A 147 -4.07 -19.35 -6.85
N TRP A 148 -4.99 -19.83 -7.69
CA TRP A 148 -4.67 -20.33 -9.03
C TRP A 148 -4.32 -19.19 -9.98
N ILE A 149 -5.05 -18.07 -9.93
CA ILE A 149 -4.75 -16.88 -10.73
C ILE A 149 -3.35 -16.36 -10.42
N TRP A 150 -3.01 -16.14 -9.15
CA TRP A 150 -1.68 -15.64 -8.77
C TRP A 150 -0.56 -16.65 -9.06
N LYS A 151 -0.83 -17.96 -8.96
CA LYS A 151 0.13 -18.98 -9.36
C LYS A 151 0.39 -18.94 -10.87
N LEU A 152 -0.65 -18.78 -11.68
CA LEU A 152 -0.53 -18.66 -13.14
C LEU A 152 0.22 -17.38 -13.51
N ILE A 153 -0.20 -16.23 -12.96
CA ILE A 153 0.47 -14.94 -13.18
C ILE A 153 1.93 -15.05 -12.78
N SER A 154 2.25 -15.58 -11.59
CA SER A 154 3.65 -15.73 -11.14
C SER A 154 4.46 -16.63 -12.07
N SER A 155 3.89 -17.73 -12.55
CA SER A 155 4.58 -18.65 -13.47
C SER A 155 4.89 -17.97 -14.82
N LEU A 156 3.89 -17.31 -15.43
CA LEU A 156 4.07 -16.59 -16.69
C LEU A 156 5.02 -15.40 -16.53
N ASN A 157 4.94 -14.69 -15.41
CA ASN A 157 5.77 -13.55 -15.10
C ASN A 157 7.24 -13.95 -14.87
N ASN A 158 7.49 -15.14 -14.32
CA ASN A 158 8.85 -15.68 -14.19
C ASN A 158 9.42 -16.20 -15.52
N ALA A 159 8.58 -16.81 -16.37
CA ALA A 159 9.01 -17.31 -17.67
C ALA A 159 9.18 -16.20 -18.72
N PHE A 160 8.29 -15.20 -18.72
CA PHE A 160 8.18 -14.17 -19.74
C PHE A 160 7.98 -12.76 -19.13
N PRO A 161 8.95 -12.25 -18.34
CA PRO A 161 8.77 -11.01 -17.57
C PRO A 161 8.45 -9.78 -18.44
N ARG A 162 9.12 -9.61 -19.59
CA ARG A 162 8.86 -8.48 -20.48
C ARG A 162 7.47 -8.54 -21.13
N LEU A 163 6.99 -9.74 -21.46
CA LEU A 163 5.66 -9.93 -22.02
C LEU A 163 4.59 -9.62 -20.98
N MET A 164 4.77 -10.15 -19.76
CA MET A 164 3.84 -9.90 -18.66
C MET A 164 3.83 -8.43 -18.24
N PHE A 165 4.99 -7.77 -18.19
CA PHE A 165 5.06 -6.33 -17.98
C PHE A 165 4.29 -5.56 -19.05
N ARG A 166 4.48 -5.89 -20.34
CA ARG A 166 3.73 -5.25 -21.43
C ARG A 166 2.22 -5.47 -21.31
N ALA A 167 1.77 -6.64 -20.90
CA ALA A 167 0.35 -6.97 -20.78
C ALA A 167 -0.31 -6.28 -19.57
N MET A 168 0.41 -6.15 -18.45
CA MET A 168 -0.16 -5.65 -17.19
C MET A 168 0.07 -4.16 -16.96
N SER A 169 1.19 -3.59 -17.41
CA SER A 169 1.52 -2.18 -17.15
C SER A 169 0.45 -1.16 -17.57
N PRO A 170 -0.36 -1.35 -18.64
CA PRO A 170 -1.43 -0.41 -18.97
C PRO A 170 -2.55 -0.35 -17.91
N GLN A 171 -2.67 -1.33 -17.02
CA GLN A 171 -3.63 -1.25 -15.90
C GLN A 171 -3.16 -0.28 -14.81
N PHE A 172 -1.85 -0.06 -14.70
CA PHE A 172 -1.25 0.82 -13.69
C PHE A 172 -1.09 2.26 -14.19
N SER A 173 -1.37 2.54 -15.46
CA SER A 173 -1.07 3.83 -16.07
C SER A 173 -2.05 4.23 -17.17
N THR A 174 -2.40 5.51 -17.22
CA THR A 174 -3.16 6.09 -18.34
C THR A 174 -2.30 6.37 -19.58
N LEU A 175 -0.97 6.22 -19.49
CA LEU A 175 -0.06 6.44 -20.60
C LEU A 175 -0.10 5.29 -21.62
N PRO A 176 0.11 5.57 -22.92
CA PRO A 176 0.36 4.53 -23.91
C PRO A 176 1.60 3.70 -23.53
N PHE A 177 1.57 2.39 -23.80
CA PHE A 177 2.67 1.48 -23.45
C PHE A 177 4.05 1.94 -23.96
N GLN A 178 4.13 2.57 -25.14
CA GLN A 178 5.42 3.08 -25.65
C GLN A 178 6.02 4.16 -24.74
N ARG A 179 5.17 4.99 -24.12
CA ARG A 179 5.62 5.96 -23.12
C ARG A 179 6.04 5.28 -21.84
N ILE A 180 5.24 4.35 -21.31
CA ILE A 180 5.62 3.54 -20.14
C ILE A 180 6.99 2.89 -20.34
N LYS A 181 7.18 2.22 -21.48
CA LYS A 181 8.45 1.56 -21.85
C LYS A 181 9.63 2.54 -21.85
N SER A 182 9.44 3.78 -22.28
CA SER A 182 10.52 4.79 -22.30
C SER A 182 10.92 5.31 -20.90
N LEU A 183 10.04 5.17 -19.91
CA LEU A 183 10.25 5.57 -18.51
C LEU A 183 10.80 4.42 -17.65
N MET A 184 10.93 3.23 -18.23
CA MET A 184 11.31 2.01 -17.51
C MET A 184 12.69 1.51 -17.93
N ASN A 185 13.39 0.89 -16.99
CA ASN A 185 14.60 0.12 -17.24
C ASN A 185 14.42 -1.37 -16.84
N GLU A 186 15.41 -2.21 -17.12
CA GLU A 186 15.33 -3.65 -16.83
C GLU A 186 15.21 -3.96 -15.32
N LYS A 187 15.77 -3.11 -14.45
CA LYS A 187 15.62 -3.28 -12.99
C LYS A 187 14.18 -3.04 -12.55
N ASP A 188 13.47 -2.10 -13.19
CA ASP A 188 12.05 -1.85 -12.91
C ASP A 188 11.17 -3.02 -13.33
N ILE A 189 11.44 -3.59 -14.51
CA ILE A 189 10.73 -4.79 -15.00
C ILE A 189 10.98 -5.98 -14.06
N GLU A 190 12.21 -6.13 -13.57
CA GLU A 190 12.56 -7.15 -12.59
C GLU A 190 11.90 -6.91 -11.22
N ALA A 191 11.79 -5.66 -10.77
CA ALA A 191 11.09 -5.31 -9.55
C ALA A 191 9.58 -5.60 -9.67
N PHE A 192 8.96 -5.22 -10.80
CA PHE A 192 7.58 -5.57 -11.13
C PHE A 192 7.37 -7.10 -11.15
N ARG A 193 8.32 -7.84 -11.73
CA ARG A 193 8.31 -9.30 -11.72
C ARG A 193 8.32 -9.86 -10.30
N LYS A 194 9.22 -9.38 -9.44
CA LYS A 194 9.32 -9.82 -8.05
C LYS A 194 8.04 -9.51 -7.26
N MET A 195 7.48 -8.31 -7.43
CA MET A 195 6.20 -7.91 -6.83
C MET A 195 5.09 -8.90 -7.21
N ASN A 196 4.84 -9.13 -8.50
CA ASN A 196 3.79 -10.06 -8.96
C ASN A 196 3.96 -11.49 -8.43
N SER A 197 5.20 -11.94 -8.23
CA SER A 197 5.46 -13.27 -7.66
C SER A 197 5.08 -13.39 -6.18
N ARG A 198 5.06 -12.27 -5.45
CA ARG A 198 4.68 -12.18 -4.04
C ARG A 198 3.19 -11.92 -3.82
N GLN A 199 2.49 -11.42 -4.83
CA GLN A 199 1.08 -11.05 -4.71
C GLN A 199 0.19 -12.25 -4.42
N ARG A 200 -0.65 -12.14 -3.40
CA ARG A 200 -1.64 -13.14 -2.98
C ARG A 200 -2.82 -12.39 -2.40
N SER A 201 -4.04 -12.69 -2.85
CA SER A 201 -5.23 -11.99 -2.38
C SER A 201 -5.73 -12.53 -1.05
N GLY A 202 -5.63 -13.86 -0.84
CA GLY A 202 -6.27 -14.53 0.28
C GLY A 202 -7.76 -14.16 0.38
N GLU A 203 -8.20 -13.81 1.59
CA GLU A 203 -9.51 -13.19 1.81
C GLU A 203 -9.42 -11.66 1.88
N GLY A 204 -8.21 -11.11 1.94
CA GLY A 204 -7.96 -9.71 2.19
C GLY A 204 -8.47 -8.78 1.09
N PHE A 205 -8.38 -9.19 -0.18
CA PHE A 205 -8.89 -8.34 -1.27
C PHE A 205 -10.42 -8.19 -1.22
N LEU A 206 -11.14 -9.23 -0.81
CA LEU A 206 -12.59 -9.13 -0.63
C LEU A 206 -12.95 -8.25 0.57
N ILE A 207 -12.14 -8.29 1.64
CA ILE A 207 -12.28 -7.36 2.77
C ILE A 207 -12.08 -5.91 2.29
N ASP A 208 -11.06 -5.66 1.46
CA ASP A 208 -10.79 -4.33 0.89
C ASP A 208 -11.99 -3.81 0.09
N LEU A 209 -12.56 -4.65 -0.78
CA LEU A 209 -13.75 -4.32 -1.57
C LEU A 209 -14.96 -3.99 -0.68
N SER A 210 -15.16 -4.75 0.40
CA SER A 210 -16.26 -4.48 1.34
C SER A 210 -16.07 -3.21 2.18
N GLN A 211 -14.86 -2.65 2.19
CA GLN A 211 -14.47 -1.50 3.03
C GLN A 211 -14.11 -0.26 2.19
N THR A 212 -14.46 -0.23 0.91
CA THR A 212 -14.13 0.89 0.00
C THR A 212 -14.70 2.23 0.47
N ALA A 213 -15.82 2.24 1.20
CA ALA A 213 -16.46 3.42 1.78
C ALA A 213 -16.29 3.52 3.31
N ALA A 214 -15.38 2.75 3.91
CA ALA A 214 -15.28 2.65 5.37
C ALA A 214 -14.64 3.87 6.04
N VAL A 215 -13.96 4.72 5.28
CA VAL A 215 -13.42 6.00 5.77
C VAL A 215 -14.42 7.11 5.53
N SER A 216 -14.74 7.85 6.59
CA SER A 216 -15.63 9.00 6.55
C SER A 216 -14.86 10.31 6.42
N LEU A 217 -15.56 11.37 6.00
CA LEU A 217 -15.04 12.75 6.01
C LEU A 217 -14.49 13.15 7.39
N LYS A 218 -15.15 12.69 8.47
CA LYS A 218 -14.73 12.96 9.85
C LYS A 218 -13.37 12.34 10.16
N ASP A 219 -13.06 11.18 9.60
CA ASP A 219 -11.76 10.53 9.79
C ASP A 219 -10.64 11.36 9.17
N LEU A 220 -10.83 11.87 7.94
CA LEU A 220 -9.84 12.74 7.30
C LEU A 220 -9.63 14.04 8.09
N GLN A 221 -10.73 14.66 8.55
CA GLN A 221 -10.68 15.91 9.31
C GLN A 221 -10.09 15.77 10.73
N ALA A 222 -10.10 14.55 11.29
CA ALA A 222 -9.53 14.25 12.60
C ALA A 222 -8.01 14.04 12.56
N ILE A 223 -7.38 13.92 11.38
CA ILE A 223 -5.93 13.78 11.27
C ILE A 223 -5.26 15.10 11.65
N ILE A 224 -4.35 15.04 12.63
CA ILE A 224 -3.61 16.21 13.14
C ILE A 224 -2.11 16.18 12.84
N CYS A 225 -1.55 15.03 12.47
CA CYS A 225 -0.14 14.92 12.09
C CYS A 225 0.12 15.55 10.71
N PRO A 226 1.37 15.94 10.39
CA PRO A 226 1.74 16.33 9.03
C PRO A 226 1.41 15.23 8.02
N VAL A 227 0.84 15.64 6.87
CA VAL A 227 0.44 14.71 5.80
C VAL A 227 1.06 15.09 4.46
N LEU A 228 1.68 14.10 3.81
CA LEU A 228 2.14 14.18 2.43
C LEU A 228 1.27 13.26 1.55
N ILE A 229 0.71 13.80 0.47
CA ILE A 229 -0.05 13.05 -0.52
C ILE A 229 0.81 13.00 -1.78
N MET A 230 1.12 11.80 -2.27
CA MET A 230 1.93 11.58 -3.46
C MET A 230 1.13 10.75 -4.45
N GLN A 231 0.88 11.28 -5.64
CA GLN A 231 0.14 10.53 -6.67
C GLN A 231 0.64 10.90 -8.06
N SER A 232 0.79 9.88 -8.92
CA SER A 232 1.06 10.12 -10.33
C SER A 232 -0.18 10.72 -11.01
N VAL A 233 0.01 11.74 -11.83
CA VAL A 233 -1.06 12.25 -12.71
C VAL A 233 -1.47 11.23 -13.79
N TYR A 234 -0.68 10.16 -13.94
CA TYR A 234 -0.93 9.06 -14.88
C TYR A 234 -1.41 7.79 -14.19
N ASP A 235 -1.84 7.84 -12.93
CA ASP A 235 -2.34 6.67 -12.21
C ASP A 235 -3.55 6.02 -12.91
N GLY A 236 -3.45 4.72 -13.20
CA GLY A 236 -4.52 3.96 -13.86
C GLY A 236 -5.45 3.18 -12.93
N LEU A 237 -5.16 3.12 -11.63
CA LEU A 237 -5.91 2.30 -10.66
C LEU A 237 -6.69 3.15 -9.64
N VAL A 238 -6.07 4.22 -9.16
CA VAL A 238 -6.70 5.14 -8.21
C VAL A 238 -6.79 6.50 -8.87
N ASP A 239 -8.02 6.97 -9.06
CA ASP A 239 -8.28 8.24 -9.74
C ASP A 239 -7.68 9.42 -8.97
N LEU A 240 -7.26 10.46 -9.70
CA LEU A 240 -6.62 11.65 -9.13
C LEU A 240 -7.52 12.40 -8.13
N SER A 241 -8.84 12.24 -8.26
CA SER A 241 -9.80 12.82 -7.32
C SER A 241 -9.65 12.27 -5.90
N HIS A 242 -8.99 11.13 -5.66
CA HIS A 242 -8.68 10.67 -4.31
C HIS A 242 -7.60 11.55 -3.64
N ALA A 243 -6.52 11.87 -4.34
CA ALA A 243 -5.51 12.81 -3.84
C ALA A 243 -6.09 14.20 -3.58
N HIS A 244 -6.91 14.72 -4.50
CA HIS A 244 -7.59 16.01 -4.29
C HIS A 244 -8.57 15.96 -3.12
N HIS A 245 -9.34 14.88 -2.98
CA HIS A 245 -10.24 14.71 -1.85
C HIS A 245 -9.50 14.73 -0.51
N ALA A 246 -8.35 14.04 -0.41
CA ALA A 246 -7.53 14.10 0.80
C ALA A 246 -6.97 15.50 1.06
N LYS A 247 -6.47 16.18 0.02
CA LYS A 247 -5.93 17.55 0.14
C LYS A 247 -6.98 18.55 0.61
N GLU A 248 -8.23 18.39 0.17
CA GLU A 248 -9.35 19.25 0.55
C GLU A 248 -9.76 19.07 2.01
N HIS A 249 -9.69 17.85 2.54
CA HIS A 249 -10.29 17.51 3.84
C HIS A 249 -9.30 17.28 4.98
N ILE A 250 -8.02 17.07 4.68
CA ILE A 250 -6.97 16.94 5.69
C ILE A 250 -6.28 18.29 5.88
N ARG A 251 -6.40 18.85 7.08
CA ARG A 251 -5.82 20.16 7.40
C ARG A 251 -4.30 20.14 7.25
N GLY A 252 -3.77 21.07 6.46
CA GLY A 252 -2.32 21.23 6.30
C GLY A 252 -1.65 20.18 5.41
N ALA A 253 -2.40 19.25 4.82
CA ALA A 253 -1.81 18.24 3.93
C ALA A 253 -1.10 18.88 2.73
N VAL A 254 0.06 18.37 2.35
CA VAL A 254 0.80 18.77 1.16
C VAL A 254 0.48 17.79 0.04
N LEU A 255 0.05 18.30 -1.12
CA LEU A 255 -0.20 17.48 -2.30
C LEU A 255 0.98 17.59 -3.28
N CYS A 256 1.60 16.46 -3.57
CA CYS A 256 2.65 16.29 -4.55
C CYS A 256 2.13 15.48 -5.73
N LEU A 257 1.89 16.17 -6.85
CA LEU A 257 1.55 15.55 -8.11
C LEU A 257 2.84 15.15 -8.83
N LEU A 258 2.96 13.85 -9.10
CA LEU A 258 4.14 13.27 -9.73
C LEU A 258 3.89 13.03 -11.21
N HIS A 259 4.94 13.19 -12.02
CA HIS A 259 4.95 12.79 -13.42
C HIS A 259 5.61 11.42 -13.63
N SER A 260 5.59 10.56 -12.61
CA SER A 260 6.03 9.18 -12.69
C SER A 260 5.09 8.36 -13.58
N TRP A 261 5.56 7.22 -14.09
CA TRP A 261 4.87 6.44 -15.12
C TRP A 261 3.43 6.00 -14.79
N GLY A 262 3.02 5.93 -13.52
CA GLY A 262 1.69 5.47 -13.11
C GLY A 262 1.61 5.16 -11.61
N HIS A 263 0.75 4.21 -11.25
CA HIS A 263 0.36 3.89 -9.87
C HIS A 263 1.52 3.50 -8.95
N LEU A 264 2.50 2.74 -9.46
CA LEU A 264 3.66 2.28 -8.69
C LEU A 264 4.77 3.34 -8.74
N ILE A 265 4.59 4.42 -7.97
CA ILE A 265 5.43 5.63 -8.00
C ILE A 265 6.90 5.42 -7.60
N TRP A 266 7.22 4.26 -7.03
CA TRP A 266 8.57 3.82 -6.67
C TRP A 266 9.29 3.02 -7.77
N LEU A 267 8.70 2.90 -8.96
CA LEU A 267 9.31 2.31 -10.15
C LEU A 267 9.50 3.36 -11.25
N GLY A 268 10.43 3.09 -12.17
CA GLY A 268 10.72 3.95 -13.30
C GLY A 268 11.82 4.96 -13.01
N LYS A 269 12.19 5.74 -14.04
CA LYS A 269 13.29 6.72 -13.98
C LYS A 269 13.06 7.81 -12.92
N GLU A 270 11.81 8.11 -12.62
CA GLU A 270 11.40 9.14 -11.67
C GLU A 270 11.38 8.62 -10.21
N ALA A 271 11.60 7.32 -9.98
CA ALA A 271 11.53 6.74 -8.63
C ALA A 271 12.53 7.38 -7.63
N ALA A 272 13.68 7.84 -8.12
CA ALA A 272 14.66 8.54 -7.29
C ALA A 272 14.12 9.88 -6.76
N GLU A 273 13.43 10.64 -7.61
CA GLU A 273 12.78 11.90 -7.22
C GLU A 273 11.65 11.65 -6.21
N THR A 274 10.80 10.65 -6.46
CA THR A 274 9.77 10.20 -5.51
C THR A 274 10.41 9.88 -4.15
N GLY A 275 11.53 9.15 -4.13
CA GLY A 275 12.25 8.80 -2.92
C GLY A 275 12.81 10.02 -2.18
N SER A 276 13.40 10.98 -2.90
CA SER A 276 13.93 12.22 -2.30
C SER A 276 12.84 13.09 -1.69
N ILE A 277 11.68 13.22 -2.34
CA ILE A 277 10.54 13.98 -1.80
C ILE A 277 10.04 13.34 -0.50
N LEU A 278 9.89 12.02 -0.50
CA LEU A 278 9.47 11.28 0.69
C LEU A 278 10.49 11.44 1.83
N LEU A 279 11.78 11.26 1.54
CA LEU A 279 12.83 11.39 2.56
C LEU A 279 12.84 12.80 3.17
N GLY A 280 12.79 13.85 2.34
CA GLY A 280 12.76 15.23 2.84
C GLY A 280 11.54 15.54 3.71
N PHE A 281 10.39 14.92 3.45
CA PHE A 281 9.20 15.05 4.30
C PHE A 281 9.31 14.27 5.62
N LEU A 282 10.02 13.14 5.64
CA LEU A 282 10.23 12.37 6.86
C LEU A 282 11.29 13.00 7.79
N GLU A 283 12.12 13.90 7.26
CA GLU A 283 13.16 14.62 8.01
C GLU A 283 12.71 15.99 8.54
N SER A 284 11.59 16.53 8.04
CA SER A 284 11.04 17.84 8.42
C SER A 284 10.16 17.80 9.67
#